data_AF-A0A370VSX1-F1
#
_entry.id   AF-A0A370VSX1-F1
#
_cell.length_a   1.000
_cell.length_b   1.000
_cell.length_c   1.000
_cell.angle_alpha   90.00
_cell.angle_beta   90.00
_cell.angle_gamma   90.00
#
_symmetry.space_group_name_H-M   'P 1'
#
loop_
_entity.id
_entity.type
_entity.pdbx_description
1 polymer ?
#
loop_
_entity_poly.entity_id
_entity_poly.type
_entity_poly.pdbx_seq_one_letter_code
_entity_poly.pdbx_strand_id
1 'polypeptide(L)'
;MFKRALWQGLVAGAAGGVVMTLGEKIEQAVTGRPDSHVPGRVLARLTGLPERDGRQPLPVNWAMHFGQAALLGVLRSVMAQAGLRGPAASAKFTVVRVTNDQILENATGVGAPPATWPRAELLVDLLHKTVYGFATGLVADALAARDGLGPGQRHAAAHPGRRTDAGPLRREDAHTR
;
A
#
# COMPACT_ATOMS: atom_id res chain seq x y z
N MET A 1 -20.02 3.58 2.21
CA MET A 1 -18.58 3.81 1.93
C MET A 1 -17.66 2.86 2.70
N PHE A 2 -17.59 2.92 4.04
CA PHE A 2 -16.59 2.17 4.83
C PHE A 2 -16.59 0.64 4.63
N LYS A 3 -17.77 0.00 4.61
CA LYS A 3 -17.86 -1.44 4.31
C LYS A 3 -17.28 -1.80 2.95
N ARG A 4 -17.51 -0.96 1.93
CA ARG A 4 -16.95 -1.15 0.58
C ARG A 4 -15.44 -0.95 0.59
N ALA A 5 -14.97 0.13 1.20
CA ALA A 5 -13.55 0.44 1.31
C ALA A 5 -12.75 -0.68 2.00
N LEU A 6 -13.35 -1.32 3.02
CA LEU A 6 -12.74 -2.44 3.73
C LEU A 6 -12.48 -3.62 2.78
N TRP A 7 -13.52 -4.22 2.21
CA TRP A 7 -13.32 -5.43 1.39
C TRP A 7 -12.58 -5.12 0.08
N GLN A 8 -12.88 -3.99 -0.57
CA GLN A 8 -12.21 -3.60 -1.82
C GLN A 8 -10.73 -3.35 -1.58
N GLY A 9 -10.40 -2.76 -0.44
CA GLY A 9 -9.03 -2.52 -0.06
C GLY A 9 -8.28 -3.79 0.31
N LEU A 10 -8.88 -4.73 1.03
CA LEU A 10 -8.28 -6.04 1.27
C LEU A 10 -7.95 -6.75 -0.05
N VAL A 11 -8.89 -6.75 -1.01
CA VAL A 11 -8.70 -7.34 -2.34
C VAL A 11 -7.62 -6.60 -3.12
N ALA A 12 -7.68 -5.27 -3.17
CA ALA A 12 -6.70 -4.45 -3.90
C ALA A 12 -5.29 -4.61 -3.34
N GLY A 13 -5.16 -4.60 -2.01
CA GLY A 13 -3.90 -4.78 -1.31
C GLY A 13 -3.30 -6.17 -1.52
N ALA A 14 -4.13 -7.22 -1.44
CA ALA A 14 -3.69 -8.58 -1.74
C ALA A 14 -3.22 -8.71 -3.21
N ALA A 15 -3.99 -8.16 -4.16
CA ALA A 15 -3.61 -8.16 -5.57
C ALA A 15 -2.28 -7.43 -5.81
N GLY A 16 -2.10 -6.25 -5.21
CA GLY A 16 -0.83 -5.53 -5.25
C GLY A 16 0.33 -6.33 -4.63
N GLY A 17 0.08 -7.02 -3.51
CA GLY A 17 1.06 -7.90 -2.88
C GLY A 17 1.50 -9.06 -3.77
N VAL A 18 0.56 -9.69 -4.48
CA VAL A 18 0.85 -10.75 -5.46
C VAL A 18 1.69 -10.22 -6.62
N VAL A 19 1.30 -9.08 -7.22
CA VAL A 19 2.04 -8.48 -8.34
C VAL A 19 3.46 -8.10 -7.92
N MET A 20 3.62 -7.49 -6.74
CA MET A 20 4.93 -7.17 -6.18
C MET A 20 5.78 -8.43 -5.99
N THR A 21 5.21 -9.49 -5.40
CA THR A 21 5.91 -10.76 -5.16
C THR A 21 6.38 -11.40 -6.46
N LEU A 22 5.57 -11.38 -7.52
CA LEU A 22 6.00 -11.86 -8.84
C LEU A 22 7.16 -11.03 -9.38
N GLY A 23 7.10 -9.71 -9.24
CA GLY A 23 8.20 -8.80 -9.60
C GLY A 23 9.49 -9.12 -8.83
N GLU A 24 9.39 -9.32 -7.52
CA GLU A 24 10.51 -9.71 -6.65
C GLU A 24 11.11 -11.03 -7.13
N LYS A 25 10.29 -12.03 -7.46
CA LYS A 25 10.78 -13.33 -7.94
C LYS A 25 11.49 -13.24 -9.28
N ILE A 26 11.00 -12.39 -10.19
CA ILE A 26 11.67 -12.12 -11.48
C ILE A 26 13.01 -11.41 -11.24
N GLU A 27 13.02 -10.36 -10.41
CA GLU A 27 14.24 -9.64 -10.04
C GLU A 27 15.27 -10.58 -9.44
N GLN A 28 14.90 -11.38 -8.45
CA GLN A 28 15.77 -12.35 -7.79
C GLN A 28 16.34 -13.40 -8.76
N ALA A 29 15.54 -13.86 -9.72
CA ALA A 29 16.01 -14.81 -10.73
C ALA A 29 17.07 -14.20 -11.65
N VAL A 30 17.02 -12.88 -11.89
CA VAL A 30 17.98 -12.16 -12.73
C VAL A 30 19.23 -11.73 -11.93
N THR A 31 19.05 -11.24 -10.70
CA THR A 31 20.13 -10.67 -9.89
C THR A 31 20.84 -11.69 -9.00
N GLY A 32 20.22 -12.87 -8.78
CA GLY A 32 20.69 -13.85 -7.81
C GLY A 32 20.46 -13.44 -6.35
N ARG A 33 19.73 -12.34 -6.09
CA ARG A 33 19.47 -11.85 -4.74
C ARG A 33 18.65 -12.88 -3.93
N PRO A 34 19.02 -13.21 -2.68
CA PRO A 34 18.29 -14.18 -1.88
C PRO A 34 16.91 -13.66 -1.43
N ASP A 35 16.09 -14.53 -0.85
CA ASP A 35 14.81 -14.13 -0.26
C ASP A 35 14.97 -13.21 0.95
N SER A 36 14.09 -12.22 1.05
CA SER A 36 14.00 -11.38 2.25
C SER A 36 13.24 -12.10 3.35
N HIS A 37 13.84 -12.14 4.53
CA HIS A 37 13.23 -12.65 5.76
C HIS A 37 12.86 -11.53 6.75
N VAL A 38 13.01 -10.27 6.35
CA VAL A 38 12.68 -9.09 7.15
C VAL A 38 11.21 -9.12 7.62
N PRO A 39 10.21 -9.38 6.74
CA PRO A 39 8.82 -9.43 7.18
C PRO A 39 8.58 -10.45 8.30
N GLY A 40 9.14 -11.66 8.18
CA GLY A 40 9.03 -12.70 9.19
C GLY A 40 9.63 -12.28 10.54
N ARG A 41 10.79 -11.62 10.53
CA ARG A 41 11.45 -11.11 11.75
C ARG A 41 10.63 -9.98 12.40
N VAL A 42 10.11 -9.05 11.59
CA VAL A 42 9.26 -7.95 12.08
C VAL A 42 8.03 -8.53 12.77
N LEU A 43 7.31 -9.46 12.11
CA LEU A 43 6.14 -10.07 12.72
C LEU A 43 6.49 -10.84 13.99
N ALA A 44 7.58 -11.60 14.00
CA ALA A 44 8.01 -12.33 15.19
C ALA A 44 8.23 -11.39 16.38
N ARG A 45 8.89 -10.24 16.18
CA ARG A 45 9.08 -9.22 17.24
C ARG A 45 7.78 -8.54 17.66
N LEU A 46 6.89 -8.23 16.72
CA LEU A 46 5.59 -7.63 17.04
C LEU A 46 4.69 -8.56 17.87
N THR A 47 4.80 -9.88 17.66
CA THR A 47 3.93 -10.87 18.32
C THR A 47 4.63 -11.64 19.44
N GLY A 48 5.89 -11.33 19.77
CA GLY A 48 6.68 -12.05 20.78
C GLY A 48 6.98 -13.51 20.42
N LEU A 49 6.97 -13.87 19.11
CA LEU A 49 7.35 -15.21 18.67
C LEU A 49 8.88 -15.40 18.77
N PRO A 50 9.37 -16.63 18.97
CA PRO A 50 10.80 -16.90 19.02
C PRO A 50 11.52 -16.45 17.74
N GLU A 51 12.63 -15.73 17.92
CA GLU A 51 13.54 -15.40 16.83
C GLU A 51 14.33 -16.64 16.39
N ARG A 52 14.65 -16.70 15.11
CA ARG A 52 15.44 -17.79 14.51
C ARG A 52 16.60 -17.19 13.74
N ASP A 53 17.78 -17.73 14.00
CA ASP A 53 18.97 -17.44 13.22
C ASP A 53 18.80 -18.01 11.81
N GLY A 54 19.17 -17.22 10.80
CA GLY A 54 19.01 -17.60 9.39
C GLY A 54 17.59 -17.42 8.86
N ARG A 55 17.00 -18.49 8.30
CA ARG A 55 15.74 -18.45 7.54
C ARG A 55 14.53 -18.44 8.47
N GLN A 56 13.68 -17.44 8.32
CA GLN A 56 12.40 -17.39 9.01
C GLN A 56 11.41 -18.42 8.43
N PRO A 57 10.53 -19.02 9.25
CA PRO A 57 9.49 -19.91 8.74
C PRO A 57 8.62 -19.17 7.71
N LEU A 58 8.51 -19.74 6.51
CA LEU A 58 7.82 -19.13 5.38
C LEU A 58 6.39 -18.66 5.69
N PRO A 59 5.57 -19.41 6.46
CA PRO A 59 4.23 -18.94 6.82
C PRO A 59 4.24 -17.61 7.58
N VAL A 60 5.21 -17.39 8.47
CA VAL A 60 5.33 -16.13 9.23
C VAL A 60 5.74 -14.98 8.31
N ASN A 61 6.67 -15.25 7.39
CA ASN A 61 7.09 -14.26 6.39
C ASN A 61 5.92 -13.87 5.47
N TRP A 62 5.16 -14.87 4.99
CA TRP A 62 3.98 -14.65 4.15
C TRP A 62 2.85 -13.97 4.89
N ALA A 63 2.60 -14.34 6.15
CA ALA A 63 1.58 -13.71 6.99
C ALA A 63 1.84 -12.20 7.12
N MET A 64 3.08 -11.81 7.40
CA MET A 64 3.44 -10.40 7.46
C MET A 64 3.32 -9.73 6.09
N HIS A 65 3.94 -10.33 5.06
CA HIS A 65 4.04 -9.74 3.72
C HIS A 65 2.66 -9.50 3.11
N PHE A 66 1.81 -10.53 3.06
CA PHE A 66 0.48 -10.44 2.48
C PHE A 66 -0.54 -9.81 3.42
N GLY A 67 -0.41 -10.01 4.74
CA GLY A 67 -1.28 -9.39 5.73
C GLY A 67 -1.14 -7.87 5.72
N GLN A 68 0.09 -7.37 5.73
CA GLN A 68 0.34 -5.94 5.61
C GLN A 68 -0.09 -5.39 4.24
N ALA A 69 0.20 -6.12 3.15
CA ALA A 69 -0.24 -5.75 1.82
C ALA A 69 -1.78 -5.56 1.76
N ALA A 70 -2.54 -6.49 2.33
CA ALA A 70 -4.00 -6.41 2.39
C ALA A 70 -4.48 -5.25 3.28
N LEU A 71 -3.92 -5.08 4.48
CA LEU A 71 -4.32 -4.04 5.43
C LEU A 71 -4.06 -2.63 4.88
N LEU A 72 -2.89 -2.39 4.27
CA LEU A 72 -2.60 -1.08 3.65
C LEU A 72 -3.46 -0.83 2.41
N GLY A 73 -3.90 -1.89 1.72
CA GLY A 73 -4.88 -1.78 0.64
C GLY A 73 -6.20 -1.15 1.09
N VAL A 74 -6.62 -1.36 2.34
CA VAL A 74 -7.79 -0.68 2.95
C VAL A 74 -7.62 0.83 2.92
N LEU A 75 -6.46 1.33 3.30
CA LEU A 75 -6.15 2.75 3.22
C LEU A 75 -6.21 3.25 1.78
N ARG A 76 -5.62 2.51 0.82
CA ARG A 76 -5.68 2.89 -0.60
C ARG A 76 -7.11 2.91 -1.15
N SER A 77 -7.97 2.01 -0.69
CA SER A 77 -9.38 1.99 -1.07
C SER A 77 -10.17 3.14 -0.42
N VAL A 78 -9.87 3.51 0.82
CA VAL A 78 -10.43 4.74 1.44
C VAL A 78 -10.06 5.96 0.59
N MET A 79 -8.81 6.08 0.14
CA MET A 79 -8.40 7.15 -0.80
C MET A 79 -9.25 7.12 -2.08
N ALA A 80 -9.39 5.95 -2.71
CA ALA A 80 -10.15 5.79 -3.95
C ALA A 80 -11.64 6.17 -3.78
N GLN A 81 -12.26 5.76 -2.68
CA GLN A 81 -13.65 6.04 -2.33
C GLN A 81 -13.87 7.52 -2.00
N ALA A 82 -12.88 8.19 -1.38
CA ALA A 82 -12.91 9.63 -1.16
C ALA A 82 -12.76 10.44 -2.45
N GLY A 83 -12.32 9.82 -3.55
CA GLY A 83 -12.10 10.46 -4.84
C GLY A 83 -10.62 10.73 -5.18
N LEU A 84 -9.69 10.33 -4.34
CA LEU A 84 -8.25 10.35 -4.61
C LEU A 84 -7.89 9.12 -5.47
N ARG A 85 -8.08 9.26 -6.79
CA ARG A 85 -7.82 8.21 -7.80
C ARG A 85 -6.71 8.64 -8.76
N GLY A 86 -6.15 7.69 -9.51
CA GLY A 86 -5.17 7.92 -10.56
C GLY A 86 -3.71 7.85 -10.09
N PRO A 87 -2.76 8.19 -10.99
CA PRO A 87 -1.33 7.97 -10.76
C PRO A 87 -0.79 8.81 -9.60
N ALA A 88 -1.21 10.07 -9.45
CA ALA A 88 -0.78 10.91 -8.34
C ALA A 88 -1.24 10.40 -6.98
N ALA A 89 -2.46 9.83 -6.89
CA ALA A 89 -2.93 9.20 -5.67
C ALA A 89 -2.14 7.92 -5.35
N SER A 90 -1.81 7.14 -6.38
CA SER A 90 -1.00 5.92 -6.24
C SER A 90 0.44 6.23 -5.82
N ALA A 91 1.06 7.29 -6.34
CA ALA A 91 2.38 7.77 -5.89
C ALA A 91 2.37 8.19 -4.41
N LYS A 92 1.35 8.95 -3.96
CA LYS A 92 1.18 9.29 -2.54
C LYS A 92 1.04 8.03 -1.67
N PHE A 93 0.27 7.06 -2.15
CA PHE A 93 0.11 5.79 -1.44
C PHE A 93 1.40 4.96 -1.41
N THR A 94 2.21 4.97 -2.47
CA THR A 94 3.54 4.35 -2.46
C THR A 94 4.42 4.95 -1.36
N VAL A 95 4.41 6.27 -1.17
CA VAL A 95 5.14 6.91 -0.06
C VAL A 95 4.63 6.38 1.28
N VAL A 96 3.32 6.33 1.49
CA VAL A 96 2.73 5.76 2.72
C VAL A 96 3.16 4.30 2.92
N ARG A 97 3.14 3.50 1.85
CA ARG A 97 3.56 2.10 1.88
C ARG A 97 5.02 1.97 2.31
N VAL A 98 5.93 2.74 1.73
CA VAL A 98 7.36 2.75 2.10
C VAL A 98 7.52 3.17 3.55
N THR A 99 6.89 4.28 3.95
CA THR A 99 6.97 4.79 5.33
C THR A 99 6.45 3.76 6.35
N ASN A 100 5.39 3.01 6.03
CA ASN A 100 4.88 1.95 6.90
C ASN A 100 5.93 0.87 7.17
N ASP A 101 6.65 0.37 6.14
CA ASP A 101 7.73 -0.60 6.35
C ASP A 101 8.81 -0.02 7.24
N GLN A 102 9.23 1.21 6.94
CA GLN A 102 10.30 1.85 7.68
C GLN A 102 9.93 2.04 9.16
N ILE A 103 8.68 2.38 9.46
CA ILE A 103 8.21 2.45 10.85
C ILE A 103 8.33 1.08 11.53
N LEU A 104 7.77 0.02 10.94
CA LEU A 104 7.72 -1.28 11.61
C LEU A 104 9.11 -1.93 11.72
N GLU A 105 9.92 -1.84 10.67
CA GLU A 105 11.27 -2.39 10.65
C GLU A 105 12.18 -1.68 11.66
N ASN A 106 12.11 -0.35 11.76
CA ASN A 106 12.92 0.39 12.72
C ASN A 106 12.38 0.27 14.15
N ALA A 107 11.06 0.32 14.36
CA ALA A 107 10.46 0.19 15.69
C ALA A 107 10.70 -1.19 16.31
N THR A 108 10.80 -2.24 15.48
CA THR A 108 11.17 -3.57 15.93
C THR A 108 12.68 -3.79 16.02
N GLY A 109 13.50 -2.86 15.53
CA GLY A 109 14.96 -3.01 15.45
C GLY A 109 15.41 -4.12 14.49
N VAL A 110 14.57 -4.51 13.53
CA VAL A 110 14.92 -5.47 12.47
C VAL A 110 15.61 -4.77 11.30
N GLY A 111 15.18 -3.55 11.00
CA GLY A 111 15.77 -2.71 9.97
C GLY A 111 16.67 -1.62 10.56
N ALA A 112 17.12 -0.76 9.65
CA ALA A 112 17.84 0.46 9.97
C ALA A 112 17.26 1.62 9.16
N PRO A 113 17.55 2.89 9.49
CA PRO A 113 17.06 4.01 8.72
C PRO A 113 17.52 3.93 7.24
N PRO A 114 16.68 4.24 6.24
CA PRO A 114 17.01 4.07 4.82
C PRO A 114 18.30 4.76 4.36
N ALA A 115 18.69 5.85 5.02
CA ALA A 115 19.91 6.59 4.71
C ALA A 115 21.20 5.79 4.98
N THR A 116 21.13 4.72 5.78
CA THR A 116 22.28 3.85 6.07
C THR A 116 22.39 2.65 5.12
N TRP A 117 21.39 2.45 4.25
CA TRP A 117 21.32 1.26 3.39
C TRP A 117 22.21 1.40 2.15
N PRO A 118 22.69 0.29 1.59
CA PRO A 118 23.28 0.29 0.26
C PRO A 118 22.29 0.83 -0.78
N ARG A 119 22.76 1.70 -1.68
CA ARG A 119 21.89 2.35 -2.69
C ARG A 119 21.13 1.35 -3.55
N ALA A 120 21.74 0.21 -3.89
CA ALA A 120 21.10 -0.84 -4.67
C ALA A 120 19.90 -1.45 -3.92
N GLU A 121 20.01 -1.67 -2.62
CA GLU A 121 18.91 -2.19 -1.80
C GLU A 121 17.77 -1.18 -1.71
N LEU A 122 18.09 0.11 -1.53
CA LEU A 122 17.09 1.17 -1.54
C LEU A 122 16.34 1.24 -2.89
N LEU A 123 17.04 1.10 -4.01
CA LEU A 123 16.42 1.09 -5.34
C LEU A 123 15.49 -0.10 -5.53
N VAL A 124 15.93 -1.31 -5.11
CA VAL A 124 15.12 -2.52 -5.16
C VAL A 124 13.88 -2.39 -4.28
N ASP A 125 14.03 -1.83 -3.08
CA ASP A 125 12.91 -1.56 -2.18
C ASP A 125 11.88 -0.62 -2.83
N LEU A 126 12.34 0.56 -3.24
CA LEU A 126 11.47 1.57 -3.86
C LEU A 126 10.79 1.05 -5.13
N LEU A 127 11.50 0.27 -5.95
CA LEU A 127 10.92 -0.35 -7.16
C LEU A 127 9.73 -1.24 -6.80
N HIS A 128 9.92 -2.20 -5.90
CA HIS A 128 8.86 -3.16 -5.56
C HIS A 128 7.70 -2.49 -4.81
N LYS A 129 7.97 -1.51 -3.95
CA LYS A 129 6.92 -0.73 -3.29
C LYS A 129 6.17 0.16 -4.29
N THR A 130 6.83 0.63 -5.34
CA THR A 130 6.18 1.33 -6.45
C THR A 130 5.27 0.39 -7.22
N VAL A 131 5.75 -0.80 -7.61
CA VAL A 131 4.94 -1.83 -8.27
C VAL A 131 3.70 -2.17 -7.43
N TYR A 132 3.87 -2.42 -6.13
CA TYR A 132 2.77 -2.63 -5.19
C TYR A 132 1.79 -1.45 -5.18
N GLY A 133 2.28 -0.23 -5.01
CA GLY A 133 1.43 0.95 -4.81
C GLY A 133 0.59 1.28 -6.05
N PHE A 134 1.16 1.10 -7.24
CA PHE A 134 0.45 1.29 -8.50
C PHE A 134 -0.50 0.14 -8.81
N ALA A 135 -0.11 -1.12 -8.60
CA ALA A 135 -1.00 -2.27 -8.79
C ALA A 135 -2.21 -2.22 -7.84
N THR A 136 -1.96 -1.97 -6.55
CA THR A 136 -3.01 -1.75 -5.55
C THR A 136 -3.90 -0.58 -5.95
N GLY A 137 -3.30 0.51 -6.43
CA GLY A 137 -4.02 1.71 -6.86
C GLY A 137 -4.95 1.46 -8.04
N LEU A 138 -4.48 0.73 -9.07
CA LEU A 138 -5.29 0.35 -10.23
C LEU A 138 -6.52 -0.47 -9.82
N VAL A 139 -6.32 -1.49 -8.97
CA VAL A 139 -7.42 -2.35 -8.50
C VAL A 139 -8.39 -1.56 -7.61
N ALA A 140 -7.87 -0.76 -6.67
CA ALA A 140 -8.70 0.05 -5.78
C ALA A 140 -9.53 1.09 -6.55
N ASP A 141 -8.94 1.75 -7.55
CA ASP A 141 -9.61 2.74 -8.37
C ASP A 141 -10.67 2.11 -9.27
N ALA A 142 -10.36 0.95 -9.86
CA ALA A 142 -11.33 0.19 -10.68
C ALA A 142 -12.54 -0.26 -9.85
N LEU A 143 -12.32 -0.75 -8.64
CA LEU A 143 -13.39 -1.15 -7.73
C LEU A 143 -14.22 0.04 -7.27
N ALA A 144 -13.58 1.14 -6.86
CA ALA A 144 -14.28 2.35 -6.42
C ALA A 144 -15.02 3.05 -7.57
N ALA A 145 -14.54 2.96 -8.81
CA ALA A 145 -15.22 3.49 -9.99
C ALA A 145 -16.59 2.86 -10.23
N ARG A 146 -16.76 1.57 -9.90
CA ARG A 146 -18.05 0.87 -9.96
C ARG A 146 -19.07 1.42 -8.95
N ASP A 147 -18.60 2.10 -7.92
CA ASP A 147 -19.45 2.77 -6.92
C ASP A 147 -19.82 4.21 -7.30
N GLY A 148 -19.31 4.70 -8.44
CA GLY A 148 -19.51 6.06 -8.93
C GLY A 148 -18.44 7.06 -8.48
N LEU A 149 -18.78 8.35 -8.55
CA LEU A 149 -17.89 9.44 -8.14
C LEU A 149 -17.81 9.53 -6.62
N GLY A 150 -16.57 9.52 -6.10
CA GLY A 150 -16.32 9.83 -4.69
C GLY A 150 -16.58 11.31 -4.37
N PRO A 151 -16.75 11.68 -3.08
CA PRO A 151 -17.07 13.05 -2.68
C PRO A 151 -16.11 14.11 -3.25
N GLY A 152 -14.79 13.84 -3.25
CA GLY A 152 -13.80 14.76 -3.82
C GLY A 152 -13.93 14.94 -5.33
N GLN A 153 -14.32 13.89 -6.06
CA GLN A 153 -14.55 13.98 -7.51
C GLN A 153 -15.87 14.69 -7.82
N ARG A 154 -16.91 14.51 -6.99
CA ARG A 154 -18.17 15.28 -7.10
C ARG A 154 -17.93 16.77 -6.91
N HIS A 155 -17.15 17.13 -5.89
CA HIS A 155 -16.73 18.51 -5.66
C HIS A 155 -15.96 19.07 -6.86
N ALA A 156 -14.97 18.34 -7.39
CA ALA A 156 -14.20 18.77 -8.56
C ALA A 156 -15.07 18.89 -9.83
N ALA A 157 -16.10 18.06 -9.99
CA ALA A 157 -17.03 18.14 -11.13
C ALA A 157 -17.95 19.37 -11.04
N ALA A 158 -18.41 19.72 -9.83
CA ALA A 158 -19.23 20.91 -9.60
C ALA A 158 -18.41 22.21 -9.66
N HIS A 159 -17.15 22.16 -9.23
CA HIS A 159 -16.22 23.28 -9.24
C HIS A 159 -14.90 22.87 -9.91
N PRO A 160 -14.83 22.92 -11.26
CA PRO A 160 -13.59 22.63 -11.97
C PRO A 160 -12.49 23.63 -11.58
N GLY A 161 -11.33 23.09 -11.17
CA GLY A 161 -10.18 23.85 -10.70
C GLY A 161 -10.24 24.23 -9.21
N ARG A 162 -9.11 24.63 -8.63
CA ARG A 162 -9.08 25.17 -7.26
C ARG A 162 -9.56 26.62 -7.29
N ARG A 163 -10.78 26.87 -6.81
CA ARG A 163 -11.34 28.23 -6.67
C ARG A 163 -11.31 28.65 -5.21
N THR A 164 -10.89 29.88 -4.92
CA THR A 164 -10.76 30.40 -3.54
C THR A 164 -12.11 30.53 -2.84
N ASP A 165 -13.17 30.81 -3.61
CA ASP A 165 -14.48 31.16 -3.06
C ASP A 165 -15.49 29.99 -3.15
N ALA A 166 -15.03 28.81 -3.59
CA ALA A 166 -15.88 27.62 -3.66
C ALA A 166 -16.00 26.97 -2.28
N GLY A 167 -17.19 27.06 -1.69
CA GLY A 167 -17.56 26.33 -0.48
C GLY A 167 -17.72 24.82 -0.72
N PRO A 168 -17.89 24.02 0.35
CA PRO A 168 -18.21 22.61 0.21
C PRO A 168 -19.56 22.41 -0.48
N LEU A 169 -19.72 21.28 -1.18
CA LEU A 169 -21.04 20.86 -1.65
C LEU A 169 -21.99 20.62 -0.48
N ARG A 170 -23.30 20.76 -0.71
CA ARG A 170 -24.30 20.35 0.28
C ARG A 170 -24.08 18.86 0.57
N ARG A 171 -24.32 18.44 1.81
CA ARG A 171 -24.05 17.05 2.24
C ARG A 171 -24.77 16.01 1.37
N GLU A 172 -25.98 16.33 0.92
CA GLU A 172 -26.80 15.51 0.04
C GLU A 172 -26.22 15.35 -1.38
N ASP A 173 -25.47 16.35 -1.86
CA ASP A 173 -24.81 16.32 -3.17
C ASP A 173 -23.43 15.66 -3.08
N ALA A 174 -22.77 15.76 -1.92
CA ALA A 174 -21.44 15.21 -1.66
C ALA A 174 -21.45 13.68 -1.45
N HIS A 175 -22.53 13.13 -0.91
CA HIS A 175 -22.66 11.71 -0.58
C HIS A 175 -23.91 11.12 -1.22
N THR A 176 -23.74 10.07 -2.04
CA THR A 176 -24.86 9.18 -2.37
C THR A 176 -25.36 8.51 -1.11
N ARG A 177 -26.69 8.55 -0.90
CA ARG A 177 -27.37 7.73 0.12
C ARG A 177 -27.03 6.25 -0.03
#